data_AF-A0A9E5WRZ3-F1
#
_entry.id   AF-A0A9E5WRZ3-F1
#
_cell.length_a   1.000
_cell.length_b   1.000
_cell.length_c   1.000
_cell.angle_alpha   90.00
_cell.angle_beta   90.00
_cell.angle_gamma   90.00
#
_symmetry.space_group_name_H-M   'P 1'
#
loop_
_entity.id
_entity.type
_entity.pdbx_description
1 polymer ?
#
loop_
_entity_poly.entity_id
_entity_poly.type
_entity_poly.pdbx_seq_one_letter_code
_entity_poly.pdbx_strand_id
1 'polypeptide(L)' 'MLIVYVLSIGPMFWYWYEARYLDGPIWVVLLYEPLRLATRFELFEKFINDYINWWIL' A
#
# COMPACT_ATOMS: atom_id res chain seq x y z
N MET A 1 4.07 -16.40 -0.56
CA MET A 1 2.91 -15.53 -0.84
C MET A 1 3.08 -14.07 -0.41
N LEU A 2 4.18 -13.68 0.27
CA LEU A 2 4.46 -12.28 0.62
C LEU A 2 4.67 -11.37 -0.62
N ILE A 3 5.35 -11.90 -1.65
CA ILE A 3 5.64 -11.15 -2.88
C ILE A 3 4.35 -10.68 -3.55
N VAL A 4 3.36 -11.59 -3.71
CA VAL A 4 2.06 -11.27 -4.30
C VAL A 4 1.31 -10.25 -3.46
N TYR A 5 1.38 -10.35 -2.13
CA TYR A 5 0.80 -9.37 -1.22
C TYR A 5 1.42 -7.98 -1.39
N VAL A 6 2.75 -7.87 -1.42
CA VAL A 6 3.44 -6.59 -1.62
C VAL A 6 3.10 -6.01 -2.99
N LEU A 7 3.12 -6.82 -4.06
CA LEU A 7 2.76 -6.36 -5.40
C LEU A 7 1.29 -5.96 -5.51
N SER A 8 0.39 -6.54 -4.71
CA SER A 8 -1.03 -6.17 -4.75
C SER A 8 -1.30 -4.73 -4.37
N ILE A 9 -0.42 -4.06 -3.61
CA ILE A 9 -0.62 -2.65 -3.20
C ILE A 9 -0.66 -1.70 -4.39
N GLY A 10 0.00 -2.01 -5.50
CA GLY A 10 0.02 -1.17 -6.70
C GLY A 10 -1.38 -0.91 -7.25
N PRO A 11 -2.08 -1.93 -7.77
CA PRO A 11 -3.46 -1.77 -8.24
C PRO A 11 -4.46 -1.47 -7.12
N MET A 12 -4.18 -1.86 -5.86
CA MET A 12 -5.07 -1.62 -4.71
C MET A 12 -4.84 -0.26 -4.02
N PHE A 13 -3.89 0.55 -4.49
CA PHE A 13 -3.49 1.77 -3.80
C PHE A 13 -4.66 2.72 -3.57
N TRP A 14 -5.49 2.94 -4.59
CA TRP A 14 -6.64 3.83 -4.50
C TRP A 14 -7.70 3.33 -3.50
N TYR A 15 -7.95 2.02 -3.47
CA TYR A 15 -8.86 1.43 -2.49
C TYR A 15 -8.33 1.58 -1.06
N TRP A 16 -7.03 1.43 -0.87
CA TRP A 16 -6.39 1.69 0.42
C TRP A 16 -6.45 3.18 0.79
N TYR A 17 -6.20 4.08 -0.17
CA TYR A 17 -6.26 5.52 0.03
C TYR A 17 -7.67 5.98 0.43
N GLU A 18 -8.69 5.52 -0.29
CA GLU A 18 -10.10 5.77 0.02
C GLU A 18 -10.46 5.23 1.42
N ALA A 19 -10.05 4.00 1.74
CA ALA A 19 -10.28 3.41 3.04
C ALA A 19 -9.59 4.15 4.20
N ARG A 20 -8.44 4.79 3.94
CA ARG A 20 -7.67 5.54 4.94
C ARG A 20 -8.21 6.95 5.16
N TYR A 21 -8.62 7.63 4.09
CA TYR A 21 -8.85 9.08 4.08
C TYR A 21 -10.28 9.52 3.75
N LEU A 22 -11.13 8.63 3.21
CA LEU A 22 -12.48 8.95 2.71
C LEU A 22 -13.57 8.05 3.32
N ASP A 23 -13.40 7.59 4.56
CA ASP A 23 -14.33 6.70 5.27
C ASP A 23 -14.66 5.38 4.53
N GLY A 24 -13.73 4.92 3.69
CA GLY A 24 -13.87 3.62 3.03
C GLY A 24 -13.70 2.42 3.98
N PRO A 25 -13.71 1.20 3.44
CA PRO A 25 -13.76 -0.02 4.25
C PRO A 25 -12.50 -0.24 5.11
N ILE A 26 -12.66 -0.19 6.44
CA ILE A 26 -11.57 -0.33 7.45
C ILE A 26 -10.71 -1.59 7.27
N TRP A 27 -11.28 -2.68 6.73
CA TRP A 27 -10.55 -3.93 6.54
C TRP A 27 -9.40 -3.79 5.54
N VAL A 28 -9.51 -2.89 4.54
CA VAL A 28 -8.44 -2.62 3.56
C VAL A 28 -7.27 -1.93 4.25
N VAL A 29 -7.56 -1.01 5.17
CA VAL A 29 -6.52 -0.36 5.99
C VAL A 29 -5.80 -1.40 6.83
N LEU A 30 -6.54 -2.26 7.53
CA LEU A 30 -5.95 -3.31 8.38
C LEU A 30 -5.13 -4.31 7.57
N LEU A 31 -5.56 -4.65 6.35
CA LEU A 31 -4.85 -5.56 5.45
C LEU A 31 -3.46 -5.03 5.08
N TYR A 32 -3.32 -3.72 4.85
CA TYR A 32 -2.06 -3.09 4.41
C TYR A 32 -1.30 -2.37 5.54
N GLU A 33 -1.81 -2.34 6.77
CA GLU A 33 -1.11 -1.74 7.92
C GLU A 33 0.27 -2.36 8.17
N PRO A 34 0.47 -3.69 8.07
CA PRO A 34 1.82 -4.28 8.21
C PRO A 34 2.79 -3.77 7.13
N LEU A 35 2.32 -3.60 5.90
CA LEU A 35 3.13 -3.08 4.80
C LEU A 35 3.52 -1.61 5.07
N ARG A 36 2.58 -0.80 5.56
CA ARG A 36 2.82 0.58 5.98
C ARG A 36 3.80 0.70 7.16
N LEU A 37 3.81 -0.27 8.06
CA LEU A 37 4.81 -0.33 9.13
C LEU A 37 6.19 -0.71 8.58
N ALA A 38 6.24 -1.62 7.61
CA ALA A 38 7.47 -2.01 6.93
C ALA A 38 8.09 -0.85 6.12
N THR A 39 7.27 0.07 5.57
CA THR A 39 7.75 1.29 4.92
C THR A 39 8.33 2.33 5.90
N ARG A 40 8.50 2.02 7.20
CA ARG A 40 9.35 2.84 8.08
C ARG A 40 10.84 2.71 7.76
N PHE A 41 11.24 1.70 7.00
CA PHE A 41 12.60 1.56 6.49
C PHE A 41 12.73 2.33 5.18
N GLU A 42 13.61 3.33 5.15
CA GLU A 42 13.75 4.31 4.06
C GLU A 42 13.94 3.67 2.66
N LEU A 43 14.76 2.62 2.56
CA LEU A 43 14.94 1.87 1.30
C LEU A 43 13.65 1.19 0.83
N PHE A 44 12.89 0.63 1.77
CA PHE A 44 11.65 -0.08 1.47
C PHE A 44 10.53 0.91 1.16
N GLU A 45 10.48 2.03 1.87
CA GLU A 45 9.58 3.15 1.57
C GLU A 45 9.75 3.63 0.14
N LYS A 46 10.99 3.93 -0.25
CA LYS A 46 11.29 4.39 -1.60
C LYS A 46 10.88 3.37 -2.65
N PHE A 47 11.23 2.09 -2.44
CA PHE A 47 10.86 1.03 -3.36
C PHE A 47 9.34 0.90 -3.54
N ILE A 48 8.59 0.90 -2.44
CA ILE A 48 7.12 0.79 -2.47
C ILE A 48 6.49 2.04 -3.10
N ASN A 49 6.98 3.23 -2.76
CA ASN A 49 6.48 4.48 -3.35
C ASN A 49 6.78 4.57 -4.85
N ASP A 50 7.99 4.20 -5.29
CA ASP A 50 8.35 4.15 -6.72
C ASP A 50 7.45 3.15 -7.46
N TYR A 51 7.18 1.99 -6.85
CA TYR A 51 6.27 1.00 -7.40
C TYR A 51 4.83 1.50 -7.50
N ILE A 52 4.30 2.11 -6.43
CA ILE A 52 2.95 2.69 -6.41
C ILE A 52 2.83 3.82 -7.43
N ASN A 53 3.84 4.70 -7.52
CA ASN A 53 3.87 5.79 -8.49
C ASN A 53 3.79 5.26 -9.93
N TRP A 54 4.41 4.12 -10.22
CA TRP A 54 4.28 3.43 -11.52
C TRP A 54 2.84 2.99 -11.87
N TRP A 55 1.97 2.78 -10.88
CA TRP A 55 0.56 2.42 -11.10
C TRP A 55 -0.38 3.62 -11.14
N ILE A 56 0.05 4.76 -10.59
CA ILE A 56 -0.73 5.99 -10.50
C ILE A 56 -0.47 6.90 -11.71
N LEU A 57 0.76 6.89 -12.24
CA LEU A 57 1.14 7.58 -13.49
C LEU A 57 0.50 6.93 -14.71
#